data_AF-A0AAN8IZR6-F1
#
_entry.id   AF-A0AAN8IZR6-F1
#
_cell.length_a   1.000
_cell.length_b   1.000
_cell.length_c   1.000
_cell.angle_alpha   90.00
_cell.angle_beta   90.00
_cell.angle_gamma   90.00
#
_symmetry.space_group_name_H-M   'P 1'
#
loop_
_entity.id
_entity.type
_entity.pdbx_description
1 polymer ?
#
loop_
_entity_poly.entity_id
_entity_poly.type
_entity_poly.pdbx_seq_one_letter_code
_entity_poly.pdbx_strand_id
1 'polypeptide(L)'
;MNEGRAKDKSCRQSYANNGTNSYSLPLGKCGMQRLRSANPRGVNFMVTVLVSFHPAGFITKNDRAFHVKCFYMEPDSIVSQSIDVSSLPTTELQDSMSMPKCEYSVRRDSPNGPTLTYASVGETVYHVWECNPPDMGMLVKRCFVTDGDGEDHAVIDYD
;
A
#
# COMPACT_ATOMS: atom_id res chain seq x y z
N MET A 1 2.92 2.76 -13.25
CA MET A 1 3.41 1.37 -13.48
C MET A 1 4.92 1.39 -13.77
N ASN A 2 5.77 1.25 -12.75
CA ASN A 2 7.24 1.43 -12.89
C ASN A 2 7.91 0.37 -13.78
N GLU A 3 7.88 0.53 -15.10
CA GLU A 3 8.67 -0.29 -16.02
C GLU A 3 10.18 0.06 -15.95
N GLY A 4 10.54 1.21 -15.40
CA GLY A 4 11.93 1.69 -15.34
C GLY A 4 12.88 0.92 -14.41
N ARG A 5 12.39 0.16 -13.42
CA ARG A 5 13.26 -0.51 -12.40
C ARG A 5 13.22 -2.03 -12.38
N ALA A 6 12.36 -2.66 -13.19
CA ALA A 6 12.37 -4.12 -13.40
C ALA A 6 13.63 -4.63 -14.11
N LYS A 7 14.44 -3.73 -14.69
CA LYS A 7 15.70 -4.03 -15.39
C LYS A 7 16.91 -4.18 -14.47
N ASP A 8 16.81 -3.75 -13.21
CA ASP A 8 17.90 -3.94 -12.26
C ASP A 8 17.98 -5.43 -11.88
N LYS A 9 19.11 -6.08 -12.21
CA LYS A 9 19.33 -7.49 -11.90
C LYS A 9 19.24 -7.79 -10.40
N SER A 10 19.49 -6.81 -9.54
CA SER A 10 19.35 -6.96 -8.08
C SER A 10 17.89 -7.02 -7.60
N CYS A 11 16.94 -6.62 -8.46
CA CYS A 11 15.51 -6.58 -8.19
C CYS A 11 14.75 -7.71 -8.87
N ARG A 12 15.46 -8.73 -9.34
CA ARG A 12 14.92 -9.82 -10.13
C ARG A 12 15.45 -11.16 -9.66
N GLN A 13 14.54 -12.05 -9.30
CA GLN A 13 14.84 -13.42 -8.91
C GLN A 13 14.25 -14.41 -9.93
N SER A 14 14.97 -15.49 -10.25
CA SER A 14 14.47 -16.59 -11.08
C SER A 14 14.39 -17.86 -10.24
N TYR A 15 13.26 -18.54 -10.28
CA TYR A 15 12.99 -19.77 -9.51
C TYR A 15 12.97 -21.03 -10.39
N ALA A 16 13.48 -20.96 -11.62
CA ALA A 16 13.45 -22.07 -12.58
C ALA A 16 14.06 -23.38 -12.04
N ASN A 17 15.02 -23.30 -11.11
CA ASN A 17 15.81 -24.44 -10.64
C ASN A 17 15.72 -24.68 -9.13
N ASN A 18 14.95 -23.88 -8.38
CA ASN A 18 14.92 -23.96 -6.91
C ASN A 18 13.47 -23.86 -6.42
N GLY A 19 12.96 -24.92 -5.79
CA GLY A 19 11.55 -25.07 -5.40
C GLY A 19 11.07 -24.17 -4.25
N THR A 20 11.78 -23.08 -3.96
CA THR A 20 11.40 -22.10 -2.96
C THR A 20 10.47 -21.05 -3.58
N ASN A 21 9.30 -20.83 -2.99
CA ASN A 21 8.34 -19.82 -3.45
C ASN A 21 8.46 -18.46 -2.72
N SER A 22 9.59 -18.22 -2.04
CA SER A 22 9.80 -17.03 -1.22
C SER A 22 10.62 -15.96 -1.96
N TYR A 23 10.06 -14.77 -2.10
CA TYR A 23 10.73 -13.58 -2.63
C TYR A 23 11.00 -12.59 -1.50
N SER A 24 12.23 -12.08 -1.41
CA SER A 24 12.65 -11.15 -0.37
C SER A 24 13.21 -9.89 -0.99
N LEU A 25 12.75 -8.73 -0.50
CA LEU A 25 13.11 -7.43 -1.03
C LEU A 25 13.57 -6.51 0.11
N PRO A 26 14.75 -5.89 0.04
CA PRO A 26 15.16 -4.88 1.02
C PRO A 26 14.25 -3.65 0.97
N LEU A 27 13.94 -3.09 2.14
CA LEU A 27 13.12 -1.88 2.23
C LEU A 27 13.78 -0.70 1.48
N GLY A 28 12.97 0.04 0.72
CA GLY A 28 13.40 1.21 -0.05
C GLY A 28 14.21 0.91 -1.32
N LYS A 29 14.33 -0.35 -1.74
CA LYS A 29 14.95 -0.74 -3.01
C LYS A 29 13.89 -1.07 -4.08
N CYS A 30 14.32 -1.24 -5.32
CA CYS A 30 13.50 -1.75 -6.42
C CYS A 30 12.22 -0.97 -6.72
N GLY A 31 12.29 0.36 -6.60
CA GLY A 31 11.14 1.24 -6.88
C GLY A 31 10.06 1.22 -5.80
N MET A 32 10.37 0.68 -4.61
CA MET A 32 9.48 0.71 -3.46
C MET A 32 9.19 2.16 -3.05
N GLN A 33 7.92 2.54 -3.07
CA GLN A 33 7.43 3.83 -2.62
C GLN A 33 7.39 3.87 -1.09
N ARG A 34 7.86 4.99 -0.52
CA ARG A 34 7.83 5.24 0.93
C ARG A 34 6.94 6.43 1.21
N LEU A 35 5.85 6.22 1.94
CA LEU A 35 4.89 7.26 2.29
C LEU A 35 4.73 7.36 3.82
N ARG A 36 4.95 8.55 4.39
CA ARG A 36 4.70 8.80 5.82
C ARG A 36 3.19 8.88 6.07
N SER A 37 2.72 8.21 7.11
CA SER A 37 1.36 8.28 7.63
C SER A 37 1.36 9.12 8.89
N ALA A 38 0.46 10.11 8.96
CA ALA A 38 0.29 10.95 10.15
C ALA A 38 -0.66 10.32 11.17
N ASN A 39 -1.60 9.48 10.73
CA ASN A 39 -2.57 8.81 11.59
C ASN A 39 -2.95 7.43 11.00
N PRO A 40 -2.52 6.30 11.61
CA PRO A 40 -1.61 6.23 12.75
C PRO A 40 -0.22 6.66 12.31
N ARG A 41 0.58 7.18 13.25
CA ARG A 41 1.92 7.67 12.97
C ARG A 41 2.79 6.50 12.51
N GLY A 42 3.41 6.62 11.34
CA GLY A 42 4.22 5.53 10.80
C GLY A 42 4.61 5.73 9.34
N VAL A 43 5.07 4.66 8.70
CA VAL A 43 5.57 4.67 7.34
C VAL A 43 5.02 3.48 6.56
N ASN A 44 4.43 3.75 5.41
CA ASN A 44 4.04 2.76 4.43
C ASN A 44 5.16 2.53 3.42
N PHE A 45 5.46 1.27 3.16
CA PHE A 45 6.30 0.82 2.06
C PHE A 45 5.42 0.08 1.05
N MET A 46 5.38 0.55 -0.19
CA MET A 46 4.53 0.02 -1.26
C MET A 46 5.38 -0.42 -2.44
N VAL A 47 5.13 -1.59 -3.01
CA VAL A 47 5.84 -2.10 -4.18
C VAL A 47 4.91 -2.97 -5.02
N THR A 48 5.05 -2.90 -6.35
CA THR A 48 4.35 -3.80 -7.26
C THR A 48 5.31 -4.90 -7.72
N VAL A 49 4.98 -6.15 -7.43
CA VAL A 49 5.75 -7.34 -7.80
C VAL A 49 5.14 -7.97 -9.03
N LEU A 50 5.94 -8.16 -10.08
CA LEU A 50 5.55 -8.83 -11.31
C LEU A 50 6.05 -10.28 -11.29
N VAL A 51 5.12 -11.23 -11.43
CA VAL A 51 5.42 -12.66 -11.56
C VAL A 51 5.21 -13.07 -13.01
N SER A 52 6.31 -13.36 -13.70
CA SER A 52 6.33 -13.82 -15.08
C SER A 52 6.69 -15.30 -15.15
N PHE A 53 5.98 -16.03 -16.01
CA PHE A 53 6.21 -17.46 -16.24
C PHE A 53 7.07 -17.72 -17.49
N HIS A 54 7.57 -16.66 -18.13
CA HIS A 54 8.38 -16.77 -19.34
C HIS A 54 9.88 -16.59 -19.05
N PRO A 55 10.75 -17.40 -19.68
CA PRO A 55 12.20 -17.22 -19.58
C PRO A 55 12.59 -15.79 -19.99
N ALA A 56 13.64 -15.25 -19.37
CA ALA A 56 14.14 -13.89 -19.63
C ALA A 56 13.22 -12.71 -19.24
N GLY A 57 12.08 -12.95 -18.56
CA GLY A 57 11.29 -11.89 -17.90
C GLY A 57 10.57 -11.01 -18.90
N PHE A 58 10.12 -11.65 -19.97
CA PHE A 58 9.27 -11.06 -20.97
C PHE A 58 7.84 -10.99 -20.43
N ILE A 59 7.23 -9.80 -20.50
CA ILE A 59 5.87 -9.59 -19.99
C ILE A 59 4.87 -10.21 -20.95
N THR A 60 4.03 -11.12 -20.45
CA THR A 60 2.98 -11.77 -21.26
C THR A 60 1.60 -11.61 -20.65
N LYS A 61 0.56 -11.96 -21.43
CA LYS A 61 -0.84 -11.94 -21.01
C LYS A 61 -1.12 -12.76 -19.74
N ASN A 62 -0.28 -13.74 -19.40
CA ASN A 62 -0.45 -14.60 -18.23
C ASN A 62 0.33 -14.13 -16.99
N ASP A 63 1.08 -13.03 -17.10
CA ASP A 63 1.86 -12.50 -15.99
C ASP A 63 0.95 -11.82 -14.97
N ARG A 64 1.33 -11.90 -13.69
CA ARG A 64 0.53 -11.35 -12.59
C ARG A 64 1.26 -10.22 -11.90
N ALA A 65 0.56 -9.13 -11.63
CA ALA A 65 1.05 -8.00 -10.86
C ALA A 65 0.40 -8.01 -9.46
N PHE A 66 1.22 -7.96 -8.42
CA PHE A 66 0.79 -7.90 -7.03
C PHE A 66 1.20 -6.58 -6.41
N HIS A 67 0.24 -5.79 -5.92
CA HIS A 67 0.52 -4.56 -5.19
C HIS A 67 0.65 -4.87 -3.69
N VAL A 68 1.87 -4.82 -3.17
CA VAL A 68 2.20 -5.16 -1.78
C VAL A 68 2.40 -3.88 -0.97
N LYS A 69 1.75 -3.80 0.20
CA LYS A 69 1.85 -2.69 1.14
C LYS A 69 2.21 -3.18 2.54
N CYS A 70 3.29 -2.65 3.10
CA CYS A 70 3.74 -2.91 4.47
C CYS A 70 3.69 -1.61 5.27
N PHE A 71 2.94 -1.60 6.37
CA PHE A 71 2.88 -0.46 7.28
C PHE A 71 3.73 -0.71 8.53
N TYR A 72 4.64 0.22 8.81
CA TYR A 72 5.47 0.24 10.02
C TYR A 72 4.99 1.38 10.91
N MET A 73 4.37 1.02 12.03
CA MET A 73 3.89 1.99 13.02
C MET A 73 5.08 2.56 13.80
N GLU A 74 5.07 3.87 14.02
CA GLU A 74 5.97 4.53 14.95
C GLU A 74 5.38 4.34 16.36
N PRO A 75 6.00 3.54 17.25
CA PRO A 75 5.43 3.31 18.57
C PRO A 75 5.56 4.57 19.43
N ASP A 76 4.46 5.00 20.05
CA ASP A 76 4.50 5.94 21.17
C ASP A 76 4.98 5.18 22.41
N SER A 77 6.29 5.04 22.58
CA SER A 77 6.85 4.46 23.81
C SER A 77 6.91 5.51 24.91
N ILE A 78 6.00 5.40 25.89
CA ILE A 78 6.17 6.06 27.18
C ILE A 78 7.27 5.26 27.91
N VAL A 79 8.47 5.82 28.03
CA VAL A 79 9.54 5.21 28.83
C VAL A 79 9.16 5.38 30.30
N SER A 80 8.51 4.38 30.91
CA SER A 80 8.34 4.34 32.36
C SER A 80 9.66 3.89 33.00
N GLN A 81 10.46 4.85 33.47
CA GLN A 81 11.51 4.54 34.44
C GLN A 81 10.83 4.14 35.75
N SER A 82 11.17 2.95 36.26
CA SER A 82 10.73 2.47 37.56
C SER A 82 11.41 3.26 38.67
N ILE A 83 10.81 4.37 39.08
CA ILE A 83 11.04 4.95 40.41
C ILE A 83 9.82 4.60 41.24
N ASP A 84 10.03 3.73 42.22
CA ASP A 84 9.02 3.30 43.18
C ASP A 84 8.65 4.47 44.09
N VAL A 85 7.47 5.03 43.85
CA VAL A 85 6.80 5.94 44.78
C VAL A 85 5.36 5.47 44.83
N SER A 86 4.92 5.03 46.01
CA SER A 86 3.59 4.50 46.26
C SER A 86 2.49 5.51 45.85
N SER A 87 1.99 5.41 44.62
CA SER A 87 0.86 6.19 44.11
C SER A 87 -0.42 5.35 44.11
N LEU A 88 -1.55 6.00 44.39
CA LEU A 88 -2.90 5.40 44.34
C LEU A 88 -3.07 4.54 43.07
N PRO A 89 -3.79 3.40 43.13
CA PRO A 89 -4.00 2.57 41.96
C PRO A 89 -4.79 3.38 40.93
N THR A 90 -4.11 3.84 39.90
CA THR A 90 -4.74 4.39 38.70
C THR A 90 -5.22 3.21 37.87
N THR A 91 -6.54 3.07 37.74
CA THR A 91 -7.13 2.14 36.79
C THR A 91 -6.78 2.64 35.39
N GLU A 92 -5.92 1.91 34.67
CA GLU A 92 -5.67 2.17 33.26
C GLU A 92 -6.92 1.84 32.46
N LEU A 93 -7.57 2.87 31.90
CA LEU A 93 -8.62 2.70 30.91
C LEU A 93 -7.94 2.44 29.55
N GLN A 94 -7.78 1.17 29.23
CA GLN A 94 -7.24 0.74 27.93
C GLN A 94 -8.33 0.90 26.86
N ASP A 95 -8.48 2.12 26.33
CA ASP A 95 -9.31 2.36 25.14
C ASP A 95 -8.57 1.85 23.91
N SER A 96 -8.68 0.53 23.68
CA SER A 96 -8.18 -0.10 22.46
C SER A 96 -9.11 0.23 21.29
N MET A 97 -9.12 1.49 20.86
CA MET A 97 -9.86 1.90 19.67
C MET A 97 -9.27 1.16 18.46
N SER A 98 -10.01 0.19 17.92
CA SER A 98 -9.56 -0.60 16.78
C SER A 98 -9.48 0.30 15.55
N MET A 99 -8.29 0.40 14.96
CA MET A 99 -8.06 1.18 13.75
C MET A 99 -9.03 0.78 12.64
N PRO A 100 -9.67 1.73 11.95
CA PRO A 100 -10.56 1.41 10.86
C PRO A 100 -9.76 0.84 9.69
N LYS A 101 -10.27 -0.24 9.09
CA LYS A 101 -9.73 -0.80 7.87
C LYS A 101 -10.39 -0.08 6.70
N CYS A 102 -9.59 0.67 5.95
CA CYS A 102 -10.04 1.37 4.76
C CYS A 102 -9.50 0.71 3.48
N GLU A 103 -10.36 0.59 2.48
CA GLU A 103 -10.07 -0.01 1.18
C GLU A 103 -10.39 0.98 0.05
N TYR A 104 -9.63 0.88 -1.04
CA TYR A 104 -9.81 1.68 -2.25
C TYR A 104 -10.10 0.75 -3.42
N SER A 105 -11.11 1.09 -4.22
CA SER A 105 -11.46 0.38 -5.45
C SER A 105 -11.84 1.35 -6.57
N VAL A 106 -11.69 0.91 -7.82
CA VAL A 106 -12.23 1.58 -8.99
C VAL A 106 -13.38 0.73 -9.51
N ARG A 107 -14.56 1.32 -9.74
CA ARG A 107 -15.79 0.61 -10.11
C ARG A 107 -16.42 1.18 -11.38
N ARG A 108 -17.12 0.32 -12.11
CA ARG A 108 -17.84 0.68 -13.35
C ARG A 108 -19.28 1.11 -13.05
N ASP A 109 -19.81 2.04 -13.85
CA ASP A 109 -21.21 2.48 -13.91
C ASP A 109 -21.78 3.17 -12.65
N SER A 110 -21.36 2.76 -11.45
CA SER A 110 -21.78 3.37 -10.18
C SER A 110 -20.78 3.10 -9.04
N PRO A 111 -20.87 3.82 -7.90
CA PRO A 111 -20.08 3.53 -6.70
C PRO A 111 -20.29 2.12 -6.12
N ASN A 112 -21.43 1.49 -6.41
CA ASN A 112 -21.74 0.12 -5.99
C ASN A 112 -21.54 -0.91 -7.11
N GLY A 113 -21.00 -0.48 -8.26
CA GLY A 113 -20.79 -1.32 -9.42
C GLY A 113 -19.64 -2.32 -9.25
N PRO A 114 -19.40 -3.18 -10.25
CA PRO A 114 -18.33 -4.16 -10.22
C PRO A 114 -16.96 -3.48 -10.25
N THR A 115 -15.97 -4.09 -9.57
CA THR A 115 -14.57 -3.65 -9.62
C THR A 115 -14.05 -3.69 -11.05
N LEU A 116 -13.43 -2.60 -11.46
CA LEU A 116 -12.94 -2.37 -12.80
C LEU A 116 -11.51 -2.91 -12.95
N THR A 117 -11.31 -3.75 -13.97
CA THR A 117 -9.97 -4.20 -14.39
C THR A 117 -9.48 -3.48 -15.62
N TYR A 118 -10.38 -3.12 -16.53
CA TYR A 118 -10.08 -2.43 -17.79
C TYR A 118 -11.19 -1.42 -18.12
N ALA A 119 -10.80 -0.28 -18.69
CA ALA A 119 -11.68 0.80 -19.11
C ALA A 119 -11.28 1.30 -20.50
N SER A 120 -12.27 1.77 -21.27
CA SER A 120 -12.04 2.42 -22.57
C SER A 120 -11.89 3.93 -22.39
N VAL A 121 -11.16 4.59 -23.29
CA VAL A 121 -11.05 6.07 -23.28
C VAL A 121 -12.45 6.66 -23.50
N GLY A 122 -12.85 7.57 -22.60
CA GLY A 122 -14.18 8.18 -22.59
C GLY A 122 -15.19 7.48 -21.67
N GLU A 123 -14.85 6.33 -21.08
CA GLU A 123 -15.68 5.70 -20.05
C GLU A 123 -15.51 6.41 -18.68
N THR A 124 -16.63 6.67 -18.02
CA THR A 124 -16.64 7.20 -16.65
C THR A 124 -16.39 6.07 -15.65
N VAL A 125 -15.48 6.30 -14.71
CA VAL A 125 -15.13 5.35 -13.64
C VAL A 125 -15.34 5.99 -12.27
N TYR A 126 -15.65 5.17 -11.28
CA TYR A 126 -15.91 5.61 -9.91
C TYR A 126 -14.79 5.17 -8.98
N HIS A 127 -14.13 6.14 -8.36
CA HIS A 127 -13.14 5.90 -7.30
C HIS A 127 -13.87 5.82 -5.96
N VAL A 128 -13.76 4.69 -5.27
CA VAL A 128 -14.53 4.39 -4.06
C VAL A 128 -13.60 4.06 -2.92
N TRP A 129 -13.80 4.76 -1.81
CA TRP A 129 -13.07 4.59 -0.56
C TRP A 129 -14.03 4.20 0.55
N GLU A 130 -13.86 3.03 1.14
CA GLU A 130 -14.75 2.48 2.16
C GLU A 130 -13.95 2.14 3.42
N CYS A 131 -14.44 2.51 4.59
CA CYS A 131 -13.81 2.25 5.89
C CYS A 131 -14.75 1.46 6.81
N ASN A 132 -14.18 0.56 7.60
CA ASN A 132 -14.88 -0.17 8.64
C ASN A 132 -14.10 -0.06 9.97
N PRO A 133 -14.70 0.41 11.07
CA PRO A 133 -16.12 0.78 11.24
C PRO A 133 -16.50 2.16 10.63
N PRO A 134 -17.80 2.39 10.29
CA PRO A 134 -18.26 3.54 9.50
C PRO A 134 -18.31 4.86 10.29
N ASP A 135 -18.18 4.78 11.61
CA ASP A 135 -18.01 5.91 12.53
C ASP A 135 -16.64 6.60 12.39
N MET A 136 -15.70 5.97 11.68
CA MET A 136 -14.44 6.58 11.26
C MET A 136 -14.33 6.67 9.73
N GLY A 137 -13.82 7.81 9.26
CA GLY A 137 -13.68 8.11 7.83
C GLY A 137 -12.25 8.30 7.37
N MET A 138 -12.04 8.27 6.05
CA MET A 138 -10.75 8.53 5.41
C MET A 138 -10.77 9.85 4.66
N LEU A 139 -9.75 10.68 4.91
CA LEU A 139 -9.49 11.90 4.15
C LEU A 139 -8.46 11.62 3.06
N VAL A 140 -8.87 11.71 1.81
CA VAL A 140 -7.96 11.60 0.65
C VAL A 140 -7.39 12.97 0.35
N LYS A 141 -6.14 13.23 0.76
CA LYS A 141 -5.47 14.51 0.50
C LYS A 141 -4.94 14.64 -0.91
N ARG A 142 -4.39 13.56 -1.46
CA ARG A 142 -3.72 13.56 -2.76
C ARG A 142 -3.92 12.22 -3.45
N CYS A 143 -4.36 12.25 -4.69
CA CYS A 143 -4.53 11.09 -5.54
C CYS A 143 -3.91 11.38 -6.90
N PHE A 144 -2.99 10.52 -7.33
CA PHE A 144 -2.29 10.66 -8.60
C PHE A 144 -2.40 9.36 -9.40
N VAL A 145 -2.55 9.50 -10.71
CA VAL A 145 -2.37 8.41 -11.66
C VAL A 145 -0.93 8.46 -12.15
N THR A 146 -0.24 7.34 -12.04
CA THR A 146 1.17 7.22 -12.45
C THR A 146 1.25 6.21 -13.59
N ASP A 147 1.81 6.63 -14.71
CA ASP A 147 2.23 5.70 -15.77
C ASP A 147 3.45 4.89 -15.33
N GLY A 148 4.17 5.39 -14.31
CA GLY A 148 5.35 4.80 -13.67
C GLY A 148 6.67 5.11 -14.34
N ASP A 149 6.69 6.03 -15.31
CA ASP A 149 7.93 6.63 -15.82
C ASP A 149 8.28 7.94 -15.08
N GLY A 150 7.53 8.27 -14.03
CA GLY A 150 7.82 9.37 -13.12
C GLY A 150 6.99 10.62 -13.38
N GLU A 151 6.05 10.57 -14.34
CA GLU A 151 5.01 11.59 -14.47
C GLU A 151 3.77 11.19 -13.65
N ASP A 152 3.37 12.11 -12.77
CA ASP A 152 2.22 11.97 -11.90
C ASP A 152 1.14 12.94 -12.37
N HIS A 153 -0.05 12.41 -12.70
CA HIS A 153 -1.21 13.23 -13.03
C HIS A 153 -2.17 13.26 -11.85
N ALA A 154 -2.42 14.46 -11.31
CA ALA A 154 -3.33 14.63 -10.18
C ALA A 154 -4.78 14.36 -10.58
N VAL A 155 -5.42 13.45 -9.85
CA VAL A 155 -6.87 13.16 -9.93
C VAL A 155 -7.60 13.89 -8.79
N ILE A 156 -6.96 13.96 -7.63
CA ILE A 156 -7.39 14.79 -6.50
C ILE A 156 -6.14 15.54 -6.02
N ASP A 157 -6.18 16.86 -6.11
CA ASP A 157 -5.22 17.73 -5.42
C ASP A 157 -6.03 18.67 -4.53
N TYR A 158 -5.52 18.88 -3.32
CA TYR A 158 -6.03 19.90 -2.41
C TYR A 158 -4.97 21.00 -2.44
N ASP A 159 -5.34 22.18 -2.93
CA ASP A 159 -4.48 23.39 -2.88
C ASP A 159 -3.93 23.61 -1.46
#